data_AF-A0A7S6N738-F1
#
_entry.id   AF-A0A7S6N738-F1
#
_cell.length_a   1.000
_cell.length_b   1.000
_cell.length_c   1.000
_cell.angle_alpha   90.00
_cell.angle_beta   90.00
_cell.angle_gamma   90.00
#
_symmetry.space_group_name_H-M   'P 1'
#
loop_
_entity.id
_entity.type
_entity.pdbx_description
1 polymer ?
#
loop_
_entity_poly.entity_id
_entity_poly.type
_entity_poly.pdbx_seq_one_letter_code
_entity_poly.pdbx_strand_id
1 'polypeptide(L)'
;MAKRVQDLKPARKADAKAWMKENVAEQKKRYAAIVKEQDELGPEREKWVAGFLQVIQTRGFNVTGDTRRIIKPGEIPKKPKGMKKHQVVF
;
A
#
# COMPACT_ATOMS: atom_id res chain seq x y z
N MET A 1 39.10 -14.49 12.47
CA MET A 1 37.70 -14.95 12.43
C MET A 1 37.63 -16.09 11.41
N ALA A 2 37.29 -17.31 11.84
CA ALA A 2 37.20 -18.45 10.94
C ALA A 2 35.99 -18.32 10.01
N LYS A 3 36.18 -18.63 8.72
CA LYS A 3 35.14 -18.56 7.67
C LYS A 3 34.07 -19.62 7.96
N ARG A 4 32.80 -19.22 8.16
CA ARG A 4 31.72 -20.17 8.48
C ARG A 4 31.07 -20.67 7.19
N VAL A 5 30.59 -21.91 7.18
CA VAL A 5 29.86 -22.50 6.05
C VAL A 5 28.59 -21.69 5.72
N GLN A 6 28.01 -21.03 6.72
CA GLN A 6 26.86 -20.13 6.59
C GLN A 6 27.14 -18.91 5.71
N ASP A 7 28.40 -18.50 5.56
CA ASP A 7 28.81 -17.36 4.73
C ASP A 7 29.06 -17.77 3.26
N LEU A 8 29.06 -19.07 2.96
CA LEU A 8 29.31 -19.62 1.63
C LEU A 8 27.99 -19.85 0.90
N LYS A 9 27.58 -18.88 0.09
CA LYS A 9 26.42 -19.03 -0.80
C LYS A 9 26.77 -20.00 -1.95
N PRO A 10 26.08 -21.15 -2.09
CA PRO A 10 26.34 -22.08 -3.18
C PRO A 10 26.07 -21.42 -4.54
N ALA A 11 26.93 -21.73 -5.51
CA ALA A 11 26.77 -21.23 -6.86
C ALA A 11 25.50 -21.81 -7.48
N ARG A 12 24.64 -20.94 -8.02
CA ARG A 12 23.47 -21.37 -8.79
C ARG A 12 23.91 -21.95 -10.12
N LYS A 13 23.27 -23.04 -10.54
CA LYS A 13 23.39 -23.60 -11.89
C LYS A 13 22.95 -22.59 -12.95
N ALA A 14 23.40 -22.77 -14.19
CA ALA A 14 23.18 -21.81 -15.28
C ALA A 14 21.71 -21.64 -15.65
N ASP A 15 20.95 -22.74 -15.68
CA ASP A 15 19.50 -22.80 -15.85
C ASP A 15 18.75 -21.97 -14.79
N ALA A 16 19.12 -22.13 -13.51
CA ALA A 16 18.53 -21.39 -12.41
C ALA A 16 18.82 -19.89 -12.50
N LYS A 17 20.00 -19.48 -13.01
CA LYS A 17 20.31 -18.07 -13.25
C LYS A 17 19.48 -17.48 -14.40
N ALA A 18 19.30 -18.23 -15.49
CA ALA A 18 18.49 -17.81 -16.63
C ALA A 18 17.03 -17.63 -16.22
N TRP A 19 16.45 -18.65 -15.57
CA TRP A 19 15.09 -18.59 -15.03
C TRP A 19 14.87 -17.42 -14.09
N MET A 20 15.81 -17.17 -13.16
CA MET A 20 15.73 -16.01 -12.25
C MET A 20 15.73 -14.68 -13.02
N LYS A 21 16.53 -14.55 -14.07
CA LYS A 21 16.60 -13.31 -14.87
C LYS A 21 15.27 -13.04 -15.57
N GLU A 22 14.68 -14.07 -16.18
CA GLU A 22 13.38 -14.01 -16.84
C GLU A 22 12.28 -13.62 -15.85
N ASN A 23 12.21 -14.31 -14.70
CA ASN A 23 11.22 -14.04 -13.68
C ASN A 23 11.35 -12.63 -13.11
N VAL A 24 12.57 -12.14 -12.85
CA VAL A 24 12.77 -10.78 -12.38
C VAL A 24 12.30 -9.75 -13.41
N ALA A 25 12.55 -9.99 -14.70
CA ALA A 25 12.08 -9.09 -15.76
C ALA A 25 10.54 -9.07 -15.83
N GLU A 26 9.91 -10.25 -15.74
CA GLU A 26 8.45 -10.36 -15.75
C GLU A 26 7.82 -9.70 -14.51
N GLN A 27 8.36 -9.96 -13.32
CA GLN A 27 7.86 -9.37 -12.08
C GLN A 27 7.98 -7.85 -12.08
N LYS A 28 9.07 -7.30 -12.62
CA LYS A 28 9.22 -5.84 -12.80
C LYS A 28 8.14 -5.27 -13.72
N LYS A 29 7.82 -5.97 -14.82
CA LYS A 29 6.76 -5.57 -15.74
C LYS A 29 5.38 -5.59 -15.07
N ARG A 30 5.06 -6.66 -14.34
CA ARG A 30 3.79 -6.79 -13.59
C ARG A 30 3.68 -5.71 -12.51
N TYR A 31 4.75 -5.48 -11.75
CA TYR A 31 4.79 -4.43 -10.73
C TYR A 31 4.53 -3.05 -11.33
N ALA A 32 5.19 -2.70 -12.44
CA ALA A 32 4.98 -1.42 -13.11
C ALA A 32 3.53 -1.22 -13.57
N ALA A 33 2.88 -2.27 -14.07
CA ALA A 33 1.47 -2.23 -14.45
C ALA A 33 0.56 -1.99 -13.23
N ILE A 34 0.74 -2.75 -12.16
CA ILE A 34 -0.06 -2.63 -10.93
C ILE A 34 0.08 -1.23 -10.32
N VAL A 35 1.31 -0.70 -10.22
CA VAL A 35 1.54 0.64 -9.67
C VAL A 35 0.85 1.70 -10.52
N LYS A 36 0.89 1.56 -11.85
CA LYS A 36 0.22 2.48 -12.76
C LYS A 36 -1.30 2.46 -12.54
N GLU A 37 -1.91 1.30 -12.51
CA GLU A 37 -3.36 1.15 -12.25
C GLU A 37 -3.76 1.73 -10.88
N GLN A 38 -2.95 1.46 -9.85
CA GLN A 38 -3.20 2.01 -8.50
C GLN A 38 -3.08 3.54 -8.44
N ASP A 39 -2.11 4.11 -9.15
CA ASP A 39 -1.93 5.56 -9.27
C ASP A 39 -3.09 6.20 -10.04
N GLU A 40 -3.58 5.55 -11.11
CA GLU A 40 -4.73 6.01 -11.92
C GLU A 40 -6.04 6.01 -11.13
N LEU A 41 -6.20 5.11 -10.15
CA LEU A 41 -7.31 5.12 -9.18
C LEU A 41 -7.21 6.25 -8.15
N GLY A 42 -6.12 7.04 -8.13
CA GLY A 42 -5.88 8.12 -7.18
C GLY A 42 -7.06 9.11 -7.05
N PRO A 43 -7.55 9.72 -8.14
CA PRO A 43 -8.65 10.68 -8.09
C PRO A 43 -9.96 10.06 -7.57
N GLU A 44 -10.24 8.80 -7.91
CA GLU A 44 -11.44 8.10 -7.44
C GLU A 44 -11.35 7.79 -5.94
N ARG A 45 -10.18 7.33 -5.49
CA ARG A 45 -9.89 7.09 -4.08
C ARG A 45 -10.06 8.35 -3.24
N GLU A 46 -9.66 9.52 -3.74
CA GLU A 46 -9.87 10.79 -3.05
C GLU A 46 -11.35 11.11 -2.87
N LYS A 47 -12.19 10.81 -3.87
CA LYS A 47 -13.65 10.97 -3.76
C LYS A 47 -14.23 10.01 -2.71
N TRP A 48 -13.80 8.74 -2.70
CA TRP A 48 -14.26 7.77 -1.72
C TRP A 48 -13.88 8.17 -0.29
N VAL A 49 -12.64 8.63 -0.07
CA VAL A 49 -12.19 9.10 1.23
C VAL A 49 -13.00 10.33 1.67
N ALA A 50 -13.19 11.32 0.80
CA ALA A 50 -13.99 12.50 1.12
C ALA A 50 -15.44 12.13 1.46
N GLY A 51 -16.06 11.24 0.66
CA GLY A 51 -17.41 10.74 0.91
C GLY A 51 -17.52 9.99 2.23
N PHE A 52 -16.58 9.10 2.53
CA PHE A 52 -16.54 8.38 3.80
C PHE A 52 -16.44 9.35 4.99
N LEU A 53 -15.51 10.31 4.93
CA LEU A 53 -15.34 11.33 5.97
C LEU A 53 -16.60 12.17 6.17
N GLN A 54 -17.35 12.47 5.10
CA GLN A 54 -18.64 13.14 5.20
C GLN A 54 -19.71 12.24 5.84
N VAL A 55 -19.77 10.95 5.49
CA VAL A 55 -20.75 10.00 6.04
C VAL A 55 -20.57 9.84 7.55
N ILE A 56 -19.35 9.66 8.04
CA ILE A 56 -19.09 9.50 9.48
C ILE A 56 -19.37 10.78 10.30
N GLN A 57 -19.42 11.95 9.65
CA GLN A 57 -19.81 13.22 10.28
C GLN A 57 -21.31 13.50 10.24
N THR A 58 -22.02 12.94 9.26
CA THR A 58 -23.45 13.23 9.04
C THR A 58 -24.31 12.10 9.57
N ARG A 59 -24.05 10.88 9.09
CA ARG A 59 -24.69 9.67 9.56
C ARG A 59 -23.97 9.12 10.80
N GLY A 60 -22.66 9.26 10.94
CA GLY A 60 -21.95 8.55 12.01
C GLY A 60 -21.84 7.05 11.74
N PHE A 61 -21.29 6.32 12.70
CA PHE A 61 -21.04 4.88 12.63
C PHE A 61 -21.49 4.20 13.93
N ASN A 62 -21.82 2.92 13.84
CA ASN A 62 -22.18 2.12 15.02
C ASN A 62 -20.90 1.65 15.72
N VAL A 63 -20.70 2.10 16.96
CA VAL A 63 -19.60 1.64 17.83
C VAL A 63 -19.96 0.27 18.41
N THR A 64 -21.22 0.10 18.76
CA THR A 64 -21.86 -1.16 19.16
C THR A 64 -23.24 -1.25 18.51
N GLY A 65 -23.99 -2.33 18.73
CA GLY A 65 -25.34 -2.50 18.17
C GLY A 65 -26.30 -1.36 18.52
N ASP A 66 -26.18 -0.81 19.73
CA ASP A 66 -27.10 0.23 20.25
C ASP A 66 -26.50 1.63 20.23
N THR A 67 -25.17 1.76 20.07
CA THR A 67 -24.49 3.05 20.18
C THR A 67 -23.98 3.55 18.84
N ARG A 68 -24.63 4.60 18.33
CA ARG A 68 -24.23 5.32 17.12
C ARG A 68 -23.47 6.59 17.48
N ARG A 69 -22.25 6.74 16.94
CA ARG A 69 -21.38 7.89 17.18
C ARG A 69 -21.20 8.71 15.90
N ILE A 70 -21.41 10.02 16.02
CA ILE A 70 -21.06 11.00 14.98
C ILE A 70 -19.68 11.57 15.32
N ILE A 71 -18.76 11.55 14.35
CA ILE A 71 -17.38 12.04 14.54
C ILE A 71 -17.37 13.56 14.37
N LYS A 72 -16.81 14.30 15.33
CA LYS A 72 -16.70 15.76 15.23
C LYS A 72 -15.61 16.16 14.21
N PRO A 73 -15.71 17.33 13.57
CA PRO A 73 -14.70 17.80 12.62
C PRO A 73 -13.26 17.84 13.16
N GLY A 74 -13.09 18.12 14.46
CA GLY A 74 -11.77 18.15 15.11
C GLY A 74 -11.11 16.77 15.26
N GLU A 75 -11.87 15.69 15.15
CA GLU A 75 -11.37 14.31 15.26
C GLU A 75 -10.97 13.72 13.90
N ILE A 76 -11.28 14.42 12.80
CA ILE A 76 -10.93 13.94 11.46
C ILE A 76 -9.43 14.10 11.21
N PRO A 77 -8.76 13.05 10.69
CA PRO A 77 -7.38 13.15 10.28
C PRO A 77 -7.23 14.18 9.15
N LYS A 78 -6.31 15.13 9.33
CA LYS A 78 -5.96 16.08 8.28
C LYS A 78 -5.03 15.38 7.28
N LYS A 79 -5.33 15.51 5.99
CA LYS A 79 -4.44 15.00 4.93
C LYS A 79 -3.06 15.66 5.06
N PRO A 80 -1.97 14.90 5.10
CA PRO A 80 -0.63 15.46 5.17
C PRO A 80 -0.34 16.38 3.97
N LYS A 81 0.25 17.54 4.24
CA LYS A 81 0.61 18.50 3.18
C LYS A 81 1.78 17.95 2.36
N GLY A 82 1.71 18.07 1.04
CA GLY A 82 2.81 17.71 0.13
C GLY A 82 2.87 16.26 -0.32
N MET A 83 1.94 15.39 0.10
CA MET A 83 1.85 14.04 -0.44
C MET A 83 1.29 14.06 -1.86
N LYS A 84 2.14 13.73 -2.84
CA LYS A 84 1.76 13.56 -4.24
C LYS A 84 1.03 12.23 -4.51
N LYS A 85 1.23 11.23 -3.65
CA LYS A 85 0.65 9.90 -3.76
C LYS A 85 0.09 9.45 -2.42
N HIS A 86 -0.91 8.57 -2.46
CA HIS A 86 -1.42 7.94 -1.26
C HIS A 86 -0.38 6.92 -0.77
N GLN A 87 0.28 7.22 0.34
CA GLN A 87 1.30 6.36 0.94
C GLN A 87 1.11 6.27 2.45
N VAL A 88 1.45 5.11 3.02
CA VAL A 88 1.56 4.95 4.48
C VAL A 88 2.89 5.58 4.90
N VAL A 89 2.84 6.47 5.87
CA VAL A 89 4.04 7.02 6.53
C VAL A 89 4.06 6.49 7.95
N PHE A 90 5.19 5.89 8.33
CA PHE A 90 5.46 5.37 9.67
C PHE A 90 6.18 6.41 10.52
#